data_AF-A0A175YCL4-F1
#
_entry.id   AF-A0A175YCL4-F1
#
_cell.length_a   1.000
_cell.length_b   1.000
_cell.length_c   1.000
_cell.angle_alpha   90.00
_cell.angle_beta   90.00
_cell.angle_gamma   90.00
#
_symmetry.space_group_name_H-M   'P 1'
#
loop_
_entity.id
_entity.type
_entity.pdbx_description
1 polymer ?
#
loop_
_entity_poly.entity_id
_entity_poly.type
_entity_poly.pdbx_seq_one_letter_code
_entity_poly.pdbx_strand_id
1 'polypeptide(L)'
;MSSSSSSYIQTPGFCSCGMDPVLRTSWTDANPGRRFWGCSQYVRNRSRGCNFHMWHDPAVGDRARNIIPGLLRRIQRLEDEIKRRRDKEKLLLISLSIAVIIVCVVLVLFVFTVI
;
A
#
# COMPACT_ATOMS: atom_id res chain seq x y z
N MET A 1 32.26 -34.75 8.59
CA MET A 1 32.27 -34.18 7.23
C MET A 1 31.34 -32.98 7.26
N SER A 2 31.90 -31.79 7.16
CA SER A 2 31.18 -30.52 7.35
C SER A 2 30.38 -30.19 6.10
N SER A 3 29.05 -30.35 6.14
CA SER A 3 28.17 -29.92 5.06
C SER A 3 28.02 -28.40 5.15
N SER A 4 28.76 -27.70 4.30
CA SER A 4 28.68 -26.25 4.14
C SER A 4 27.28 -25.86 3.69
N SER A 5 26.53 -25.16 4.55
CA SER A 5 25.25 -24.54 4.22
C SER A 5 25.48 -23.38 3.26
N SER A 6 25.62 -23.69 1.97
CA SER A 6 25.62 -22.69 0.92
C SER A 6 24.21 -22.13 0.82
N SER A 7 24.03 -20.86 1.15
CA SER A 7 22.81 -20.10 0.91
C SER A 7 22.54 -20.07 -0.60
N TYR A 8 21.78 -21.06 -1.10
CA TYR A 8 21.45 -21.20 -2.52
C TYR A 8 20.67 -19.97 -3.01
N ILE A 9 21.37 -19.04 -3.65
CA ILE A 9 20.76 -18.15 -4.63
C ILE A 9 20.27 -19.07 -5.76
N GLN A 10 18.95 -19.20 -5.94
CA GLN A 10 18.39 -19.97 -7.04
C GLN A 10 18.67 -19.23 -8.35
N THR A 11 19.76 -19.58 -9.01
CA THR A 11 20.03 -19.23 -10.41
C THR A 11 19.16 -20.14 -11.30
N PRO A 12 18.18 -19.60 -12.06
CA PRO A 12 17.36 -20.43 -12.93
C PRO A 12 18.18 -20.99 -14.09
N GLY A 13 17.83 -22.19 -14.54
CA GLY A 13 18.24 -22.69 -15.86
C GLY A 13 17.46 -22.02 -16.98
N PHE A 14 17.75 -22.41 -18.23
CA PHE A 14 17.04 -21.90 -19.40
C PHE A 14 15.54 -22.22 -19.36
N CYS A 15 14.71 -21.32 -19.90
CA CYS A 15 13.29 -21.60 -20.10
C CYS A 15 13.08 -22.60 -21.26
N SER A 16 11.86 -23.11 -21.44
CA SER A 16 11.55 -24.06 -22.55
C SER A 16 11.78 -23.50 -23.96
N CYS A 17 12.00 -22.18 -24.10
CA CYS A 17 12.40 -21.55 -25.36
C CYS A 17 13.94 -21.58 -25.58
N GLY A 18 14.71 -22.15 -24.66
CA GLY A 18 16.19 -22.15 -24.70
C GLY A 18 16.84 -20.81 -24.35
N MET A 19 16.08 -19.86 -23.78
CA MET A 19 16.56 -18.52 -23.45
C MET A 19 16.72 -18.34 -21.93
N ASP A 20 17.65 -17.47 -21.53
CA ASP A 20 17.77 -17.04 -20.14
C ASP A 20 16.46 -16.41 -19.62
N PRO A 21 15.93 -16.88 -18.48
CA PRO A 21 14.82 -16.23 -17.81
C PRO A 21 15.23 -14.85 -17.28
N VAL A 22 14.25 -13.96 -17.19
CA VAL A 22 14.43 -12.61 -16.64
C VAL A 22 13.73 -12.50 -15.30
N LEU A 23 14.37 -11.79 -14.35
CA LEU A 23 13.79 -11.51 -13.05
C LEU A 23 12.68 -10.45 -13.18
N ARG A 24 11.53 -10.70 -12.56
CA ARG A 24 10.35 -9.83 -12.56
C ARG A 24 9.74 -9.76 -11.17
N THR A 25 8.91 -8.74 -10.95
CA THR A 25 8.16 -8.54 -9.71
C THR A 25 6.68 -8.79 -9.96
N SER A 26 6.04 -9.58 -9.10
CA SER A 26 4.58 -9.74 -9.10
C SER A 26 3.92 -8.52 -8.48
N TRP A 27 2.89 -8.02 -9.16
CA TRP A 27 2.02 -6.93 -8.69
C TRP A 27 0.60 -7.43 -8.38
N THR A 28 0.43 -8.74 -8.20
CA THR A 28 -0.85 -9.34 -7.81
C THR A 28 -1.08 -9.16 -6.32
N ASP A 29 -2.35 -9.02 -5.90
CA ASP A 29 -2.74 -8.92 -4.49
C ASP A 29 -2.30 -10.14 -3.67
N ALA A 30 -2.20 -11.31 -4.32
CA ALA A 30 -1.77 -12.56 -3.68
C ALA A 30 -0.25 -12.60 -3.44
N ASN A 31 0.56 -11.91 -4.25
CA ASN A 31 2.02 -11.93 -4.17
C ASN A 31 2.59 -10.52 -4.44
N PRO A 32 2.20 -9.48 -3.69
CA PRO A 32 2.62 -8.12 -3.97
C PRO A 32 4.12 -7.97 -3.71
N GLY A 33 4.86 -7.43 -4.69
CA GLY A 33 6.28 -7.16 -4.57
C GLY A 33 7.18 -8.41 -4.62
N ARG A 34 6.62 -9.62 -4.75
CA ARG A 34 7.39 -10.87 -4.75
C ARG A 34 8.03 -11.13 -6.10
N ARG A 35 9.34 -11.41 -6.13
CA ARG A 35 10.08 -11.61 -7.39
C ARG A 35 10.04 -13.05 -7.89
N PHE A 36 10.00 -13.20 -9.21
CA PHE A 36 10.04 -14.48 -9.93
C PHE A 36 10.86 -14.36 -11.22
N TRP A 37 11.46 -15.45 -11.64
CA TRP A 37 12.07 -15.65 -12.94
C TRP A 37 11.01 -16.09 -13.95
N GLY A 38 10.92 -15.38 -15.08
CA GLY A 38 9.97 -15.68 -16.15
C GLY A 38 10.61 -15.69 -17.54
N CYS A 39 9.96 -16.32 -18.52
CA CYS A 39 10.43 -16.32 -19.89
C CYS A 39 10.57 -14.89 -20.45
N SER A 40 11.75 -14.59 -20.99
CA SER A 40 12.07 -13.29 -21.60
C SER A 40 11.15 -12.96 -22.79
N GLN A 41 10.74 -13.97 -23.55
CA GLN A 41 9.85 -13.80 -24.71
C GLN A 41 8.38 -13.59 -24.34
N TYR A 42 7.96 -13.94 -23.11
CA TYR A 42 6.56 -13.86 -22.66
C TYR A 42 5.96 -12.44 -22.77
N VAL A 43 6.77 -11.39 -22.54
CA VAL A 43 6.32 -9.99 -22.65
C VAL A 43 6.30 -9.52 -24.10
N ARG A 44 7.24 -9.99 -24.93
CA ARG A 44 7.36 -9.55 -26.33
C ARG A 44 6.26 -10.14 -27.20
N ASN A 45 5.91 -11.40 -26.96
CA ASN A 45 4.81 -12.07 -27.65
C ASN A 45 4.37 -13.28 -26.81
N ARG A 46 3.17 -13.22 -26.22
CA ARG A 46 2.62 -14.32 -25.41
C ARG A 46 2.52 -15.63 -26.19
N SER A 47 2.38 -15.57 -27.51
CA SER A 47 2.31 -16.75 -28.39
C SER A 47 3.68 -17.38 -28.66
N ARG A 48 4.79 -16.68 -28.39
CA ARG A 48 6.16 -17.19 -28.55
C ARG A 48 6.86 -17.51 -27.22
N GLY A 49 6.46 -16.86 -26.14
CA GLY A 49 6.98 -17.15 -24.81
C GLY A 49 6.36 -18.40 -24.19
N CYS A 50 7.18 -19.22 -23.55
CA CYS A 50 6.68 -20.33 -22.73
C CYS A 50 6.23 -19.86 -21.34
N ASN A 51 5.51 -20.73 -20.64
CA ASN A 51 5.00 -20.49 -19.27
C ASN A 51 6.06 -20.76 -18.18
N PHE A 52 7.36 -20.63 -18.50
CA PHE A 52 8.40 -20.78 -17.49
C PHE A 52 8.20 -19.76 -16.37
N HIS A 53 8.16 -20.26 -15.14
CA HIS A 53 7.94 -19.48 -13.93
C HIS A 53 8.63 -20.15 -12.73
N MET A 54 9.52 -19.41 -12.06
CA MET A 54 10.20 -19.88 -10.85
C MET A 54 10.29 -18.73 -9.84
N TRP A 55 9.85 -18.93 -8.61
CA TRP A 55 9.93 -17.89 -7.59
C TRP A 55 11.39 -17.62 -7.20
N HIS A 56 11.80 -16.35 -7.20
CA HIS A 56 13.10 -15.93 -6.70
C HIS A 56 13.03 -15.72 -5.18
N ASP A 57 12.00 -14.99 -4.74
CA ASP A 57 11.77 -14.75 -3.31
C ASP A 57 11.01 -15.92 -2.69
N PRO A 58 11.32 -16.31 -1.45
CA PRO A 58 10.57 -17.35 -0.75
C PRO A 58 9.10 -16.96 -0.63
N ALA A 59 8.23 -17.95 -0.44
CA ALA A 59 6.83 -17.67 -0.19
C ALA A 59 6.70 -16.84 1.08
N VAL A 60 5.82 -15.85 1.07
CA VAL A 60 5.45 -15.14 2.28
C VAL A 60 4.92 -16.19 3.26
N GLY A 61 5.46 -16.23 4.49
CA GLY A 61 5.02 -17.20 5.49
C GLY A 61 3.53 -17.03 5.82
N ASP A 62 2.85 -18.12 6.16
CA ASP A 62 1.38 -18.12 6.38
C ASP A 62 0.95 -17.11 7.45
N ARG A 63 1.78 -16.95 8.49
CA ARG A 63 1.60 -15.92 9.52
C ARG A 63 1.55 -14.51 8.90
N ALA A 64 2.51 -14.18 8.03
CA ALA A 64 2.57 -12.88 7.40
C ALA A 64 1.42 -12.67 6.40
N ARG A 65 1.03 -13.71 5.63
CA ARG A 65 -0.14 -13.64 4.73
C ARG A 65 -1.44 -13.31 5.46
N ASN A 66 -1.60 -13.80 6.69
CA ASN A 66 -2.82 -13.55 7.47
C ASN A 66 -2.75 -12.22 8.24
N ILE A 67 -1.58 -11.87 8.79
CA ILE A 67 -1.43 -10.68 9.64
C ILE A 67 -1.38 -9.40 8.82
N ILE A 68 -0.60 -9.34 7.73
CA ILE A 68 -0.35 -8.10 6.97
C ILE A 68 -1.66 -7.46 6.47
N PRO A 69 -2.59 -8.20 5.81
CA PRO A 69 -3.86 -7.61 5.38
C PRO A 69 -4.71 -7.11 6.55
N GLY A 70 -4.67 -7.79 7.69
CA GLY A 70 -5.35 -7.35 8.92
C GLY A 70 -4.80 -6.03 9.44
N LEU A 71 -3.47 -5.89 9.45
CA LEU A 71 -2.81 -4.65 9.85
C LEU A 71 -3.10 -3.50 8.89
N LEU A 72 -3.05 -3.73 7.57
CA LEU A 72 -3.37 -2.71 6.58
C LEU A 72 -4.81 -2.19 6.73
N ARG A 73 -5.79 -3.09 6.91
CA ARG A 73 -7.18 -2.70 7.20
C ARG A 73 -7.31 -1.89 8.48
N ARG A 74 -6.53 -2.23 9.51
CA ARG A 74 -6.53 -1.49 10.79
C ARG A 74 -5.93 -0.10 10.61
N ILE A 75 -4.83 0.02 9.88
CA ILE A 75 -4.20 1.32 9.57
C ILE A 75 -5.19 2.21 8.82
N GLN A 76 -5.79 1.71 7.74
CA GLN A 76 -6.78 2.46 6.96
C GLN A 76 -7.94 2.94 7.85
N ARG A 77 -8.49 2.08 8.70
CA ARG A 77 -9.55 2.45 9.64
C ARG A 77 -9.13 3.57 10.60
N LEU A 78 -7.92 3.48 11.15
CA LEU A 78 -7.39 4.47 12.08
C LEU A 78 -7.14 5.82 11.37
N GLU A 79 -6.62 5.80 10.15
CA GLU A 79 -6.44 7.00 9.32
C GLU A 79 -7.80 7.68 9.04
N ASP A 80 -8.83 6.89 8.71
CA ASP A 80 -10.19 7.41 8.50
C ASP A 80 -10.81 7.97 9.78
N GLU A 81 -10.55 7.38 10.94
CA GLU A 81 -10.97 7.93 12.23
C GLU A 81 -10.26 9.24 12.57
N ILE A 82 -8.94 9.33 12.36
CA ILE A 82 -8.16 10.54 12.57
C ILE A 82 -8.67 11.67 11.66
N LYS A 83 -8.90 11.37 10.39
CA LYS A 83 -9.47 12.33 9.43
C LYS A 83 -10.82 12.84 9.89
N ARG A 84 -11.74 11.95 10.27
CA ARG A 84 -13.07 12.33 10.78
C ARG A 84 -13.00 13.18 12.05
N ARG A 85 -12.09 12.88 12.98
CA ARG A 85 -11.90 13.71 14.19
C ARG A 85 -11.40 15.11 13.81
N ARG A 86 -10.38 15.19 12.96
CA ARG A 86 -9.83 16.48 12.48
C ARG A 86 -10.88 17.32 11.76
N ASP A 87 -11.71 16.70 10.93
CA ASP A 87 -12.78 17.40 10.21
C ASP A 87 -13.85 17.92 11.19
N LYS A 88 -14.22 17.13 12.21
CA LYS A 88 -15.11 17.60 13.28
C LYS A 88 -14.51 18.75 14.09
N GLU A 89 -13.25 18.66 14.47
CA GLU A 89 -12.54 19.74 15.19
C GLU A 89 -12.54 21.04 14.39
N LYS A 90 -12.25 20.97 13.08
CA LYS A 90 -12.33 22.14 12.20
C LYS A 90 -13.73 22.72 12.14
N LEU A 91 -14.77 21.89 12.01
CA LEU A 91 -16.15 22.34 12.02
C LEU A 91 -16.54 23.03 13.34
N LEU A 92 -16.08 22.50 14.48
CA LEU A 92 -16.31 23.10 15.79
C LEU A 92 -15.58 24.44 15.95
N LEU A 93 -14.34 24.56 15.48
CA LEU A 93 -13.60 25.83 15.51
C LEU A 93 -14.27 26.87 14.62
N ILE A 94 -14.73 26.48 13.42
CA ILE A 94 -15.46 27.36 12.52
C ILE A 94 -16.77 27.81 13.18
N SER A 95 -17.57 26.89 13.74
CA SER A 95 -18.84 27.25 14.37
C SER A 95 -18.66 28.18 15.57
N LEU A 96 -17.65 27.94 16.40
CA LEU A 96 -17.29 28.81 17.52
C LEU A 96 -16.87 30.22 17.03
N SER A 97 -16.03 30.28 16.00
CA SER A 97 -15.59 31.57 15.43
C SER A 97 -16.75 32.39 14.89
N ILE A 98 -17.70 31.76 14.18
CA ILE A 98 -18.90 32.41 13.67
C ILE A 98 -19.78 32.91 14.81
N ALA A 99 -20.01 32.09 15.84
CA ALA A 99 -20.80 32.49 17.00
C ALA A 99 -20.21 33.70 17.72
N VAL A 100 -18.88 33.73 17.92
CA VAL A 100 -18.18 34.88 18.52
C VAL A 100 -18.34 36.12 17.66
N ILE A 101 -18.15 36.02 16.34
CA ILE A 101 -18.31 37.16 15.42
C ILE A 101 -19.74 37.72 15.49
N ILE A 102 -20.76 36.86 15.48
CA ILE A 102 -22.16 37.28 15.59
C ILE A 102 -22.40 38.04 16.90
N VAL A 103 -21.93 37.50 18.03
CA VAL A 103 -22.05 38.17 19.34
C VAL A 103 -21.37 39.53 19.32
N CYS A 104 -20.14 39.62 18.79
CA CYS A 104 -19.43 40.89 18.66
C CYS A 104 -20.20 41.91 17.81
N VAL A 105 -20.74 41.50 16.66
CA VAL A 105 -21.54 42.37 15.78
C VAL A 105 -22.80 42.86 16.49
N VAL A 106 -23.52 41.98 17.17
CA VAL A 106 -24.73 42.35 17.93
C VAL A 106 -24.40 43.35 19.04
N LEU A 107 -23.32 43.14 19.79
CA LEU A 107 -22.87 44.06 20.83
C LEU A 107 -22.50 45.43 20.26
N VAL A 108 -21.78 45.45 19.14
CA VAL A 108 -21.40 46.70 18.45
C VAL A 108 -22.65 47.46 17.99
N LEU A 109 -23.59 46.78 17.32
CA LEU A 109 -24.84 47.39 16.87
C LEU A 109 -25.66 47.92 18.05
N PHE A 110 -25.78 47.15 19.14
CA PHE A 110 -26.49 47.57 20.34
C PHE A 110 -25.91 48.87 20.92
N VAL A 111 -24.59 48.94 21.06
CA VAL A 111 -23.89 50.16 21.54
C VAL A 111 -24.18 51.36 20.63
N PHE A 112 -24.13 51.18 19.30
CA PHE A 112 -24.43 52.25 18.34
C PHE A 112 -25.90 52.68 18.32
N THR A 113 -26.83 51.81 18.69
CA THR A 113 -28.26 52.15 18.71
C THR A 113 -28.73 52.80 20.02
N VAL A 114 -27.96 52.65 21.10
CA VAL A 114 -28.33 53.11 22.45
C VAL A 114 -27.60 54.41 22.84
N ILE A 115 -26.51 54.76 22.15
CA ILE A 115 -25.80 56.03 22.27
C ILE A 115 -26.29 57.00 21.19
#